data_AF-A0A383CWF2-F1
#
_entry.id   AF-A0A383CWF2-F1
#
_cell.length_a   1.000
_cell.length_b   1.000
_cell.length_c   1.000
_cell.angle_alpha   90.00
_cell.angle_beta   90.00
_cell.angle_gamma   90.00
#
_symmetry.space_group_name_H-M   'P 1'
#
loop_
_entity.id
_entity.type
_entity.pdbx_description
1 polymer ?
#
loop_
_entity_poly.entity_id
_entity_poly.type
_entity_poly.pdbx_seq_one_letter_code
_entity_poly.pdbx_strand_id
1 'polypeptide(L)'
;PTHNVCKPIGQWNNMTIHCQNNMITVEHNGEKITDMDMDQWSEPGINPDGTKNKFKYAWKDMPHKGHIGLQDHGGKIWFRHIKLKPL
;
A
#
# COMPACT_ATOMS: atom_id res chain seq x y z
N PRO A 1 -8.88 -1.86 0.48
CA PRO A 1 -9.39 -1.27 -0.79
C PRO A 1 -10.91 -1.19 -0.77
N THR A 2 -11.47 -0.03 -1.12
CA THR A 2 -12.92 0.21 -1.08
C THR A 2 -13.65 -0.52 -2.21
N HIS A 3 -13.03 -0.69 -3.37
CA HIS A 3 -13.56 -1.41 -4.53
C HIS A 3 -12.44 -1.73 -5.55
N ASN A 4 -12.79 -2.44 -6.63
CA ASN A 4 -11.85 -2.78 -7.70
C ASN A 4 -11.89 -1.73 -8.81
N VAL A 5 -10.76 -1.04 -9.02
CA VAL A 5 -10.58 -0.03 -10.07
C VAL A 5 -9.59 -0.47 -11.16
N CYS A 6 -9.16 -1.74 -11.16
CA CYS A 6 -8.23 -2.26 -12.15
C CYS A 6 -8.82 -2.19 -13.55
N LYS A 7 -8.05 -1.66 -14.49
CA LYS A 7 -8.37 -1.77 -15.92
C LYS A 7 -8.15 -3.21 -16.41
N PRO A 8 -8.77 -3.60 -17.55
CA PRO A 8 -8.57 -4.90 -18.16
C PRO A 8 -7.09 -5.23 -18.43
N ILE A 9 -6.80 -6.53 -18.56
CA ILE A 9 -5.45 -7.04 -18.90
C ILE A 9 -4.94 -6.36 -20.19
N GLY A 10 -3.67 -6.01 -20.19
CA GLY A 10 -3.01 -5.31 -21.31
C GLY A 10 -3.17 -3.79 -21.29
N GLN A 11 -4.02 -3.24 -20.42
CA GLN A 11 -4.13 -1.80 -20.23
C GLN A 11 -3.24 -1.30 -19.10
N TRP A 12 -2.75 -0.06 -19.25
CA TRP A 12 -1.94 0.59 -18.24
C TRP A 12 -2.79 1.13 -17.10
N ASN A 13 -2.47 0.69 -15.90
CA ASN A 13 -2.96 1.27 -14.65
C ASN A 13 -2.02 2.39 -14.18
N ASN A 14 -2.56 3.37 -13.48
CA ASN A 14 -1.78 4.38 -12.77
C ASN A 14 -1.95 4.19 -11.27
N MET A 15 -0.87 4.20 -10.49
CA MET A 15 -0.93 4.08 -9.04
C MET A 15 -0.03 5.13 -8.40
N THR A 16 -0.57 5.85 -7.42
CA THR A 16 0.18 6.80 -6.61
C THR A 16 0.12 6.33 -5.16
N ILE A 17 1.28 6.23 -4.52
CA ILE A 17 1.38 5.87 -3.10
C ILE A 17 1.99 7.06 -2.38
N HIS A 18 1.24 7.63 -1.44
CA HIS A 18 1.71 8.70 -0.56
C HIS A 18 2.09 8.08 0.79
N CYS A 19 3.35 8.25 1.19
CA CYS A 19 3.85 7.84 2.50
C CYS A 19 4.29 9.08 3.26
N GLN A 20 3.43 9.60 4.14
CA GLN A 20 3.67 10.82 4.91
C GLN A 20 3.63 10.48 6.41
N ASN A 21 4.82 10.36 7.02
CA ASN A 21 4.97 9.89 8.38
C ASN A 21 4.31 8.50 8.58
N ASN A 22 3.33 8.40 9.46
CA ASN A 22 2.51 7.21 9.75
C ASN A 22 1.33 7.04 8.77
N MET A 23 1.02 8.05 7.95
CA MET A 23 -0.09 7.99 7.02
C MET A 23 0.35 7.41 5.67
N ILE A 24 -0.32 6.35 5.25
CA ILE A 24 -0.17 5.76 3.92
C ILE A 24 -1.49 5.94 3.17
N THR A 25 -1.44 6.51 1.98
CA THR A 25 -2.59 6.63 1.08
C THR A 25 -2.25 6.03 -0.28
N VAL A 26 -3.18 5.25 -0.83
CA VAL A 26 -3.05 4.65 -2.17
C VAL A 26 -4.16 5.16 -3.07
N GLU A 27 -3.76 5.76 -4.17
CA GLU A 27 -4.61 6.11 -5.29
C GLU A 27 -4.36 5.17 -6.46
N HIS A 28 -5.42 4.74 -7.13
CA HIS A 28 -5.34 3.86 -8.28
C HIS A 28 -6.32 4.36 -9.35
N ASN A 29 -5.79 4.63 -10.55
CA ASN A 29 -6.51 5.17 -11.69
C ASN A 29 -7.24 6.50 -11.43
N GLY A 30 -6.70 7.32 -10.53
CA GLY A 30 -7.24 8.64 -10.18
C GLY A 30 -8.19 8.63 -8.99
N GLU A 31 -8.39 7.47 -8.35
CA GLU A 31 -9.30 7.31 -7.21
C GLU A 31 -8.53 6.87 -5.97
N LYS A 32 -8.81 7.50 -4.82
CA LYS A 32 -8.30 7.03 -3.52
C LYS A 32 -9.03 5.74 -3.14
N ILE A 33 -8.33 4.62 -3.16
CA ILE A 33 -8.91 3.30 -2.90
C ILE A 33 -8.65 2.80 -1.49
N THR A 34 -7.62 3.32 -0.80
CA THR A 34 -7.36 2.98 0.60
C THR A 34 -6.46 4.04 1.24
N ASP A 35 -6.64 4.21 2.54
CA ASP A 35 -5.71 4.92 3.41
C ASP A 35 -5.55 4.14 4.72
N MET A 36 -4.48 4.45 5.44
CA MET A 36 -4.06 3.77 6.64
C MET A 36 -3.28 4.73 7.52
N ASP A 37 -3.66 4.79 8.79
CA ASP A 37 -2.83 5.34 9.87
C ASP A 37 -2.12 4.18 10.56
N MET A 38 -0.80 4.07 10.38
CA MET A 38 0.00 2.99 10.98
C MET A 38 -0.06 2.98 12.51
N ASP A 39 -0.30 4.13 13.16
CA ASP A 39 -0.37 4.21 14.62
C ASP A 39 -1.58 3.47 15.22
N GLN A 40 -2.59 3.15 14.39
CA GLN A 40 -3.77 2.39 14.82
C GLN A 40 -3.51 0.87 14.87
N TRP A 41 -2.47 0.37 14.21
CA TRP A 41 -2.07 -1.04 14.28
C TRP A 41 -1.06 -1.24 15.41
N SER A 42 -1.52 -1.04 16.64
CA SER A 42 -0.71 -1.12 17.86
C SER A 42 -0.49 -2.53 18.40
N GLU A 43 -1.26 -3.52 17.93
CA GLU A 43 -1.21 -4.89 18.46
C GLU A 43 -0.81 -5.90 17.37
N PRO A 44 0.17 -6.80 17.64
CA PRO A 44 0.48 -7.91 16.75
C PRO A 44 -0.73 -8.80 16.48
N GLY A 45 -0.97 -9.11 15.21
CA GLY A 45 -2.03 -10.05 14.81
C GLY A 45 -3.44 -9.48 14.84
N ILE A 46 -3.63 -8.19 15.13
CA ILE A 46 -4.94 -7.53 15.25
C ILE A 46 -5.00 -6.27 14.38
N ASN A 47 -6.13 -6.06 13.71
CA ASN A 47 -6.45 -4.83 12.98
C ASN A 47 -7.13 -3.81 13.92
N PRO A 48 -7.18 -2.51 13.57
CA PRO A 48 -7.84 -1.48 14.38
C PRO A 48 -9.31 -1.74 14.66
N ASP A 49 -9.99 -2.49 13.78
CA ASP A 49 -11.39 -2.91 13.96
C ASP A 49 -11.55 -4.15 14.86
N GLY A 50 -10.47 -4.65 15.44
CA GLY A 50 -10.44 -5.83 16.31
C GLY A 50 -10.39 -7.17 15.58
N THR A 51 -10.43 -7.18 14.24
CA THR A 51 -10.33 -8.43 13.47
C THR A 51 -8.90 -8.98 13.46
N LYS A 52 -8.74 -10.31 13.36
CA LYS A 52 -7.42 -10.95 13.31
C LYS A 52 -6.74 -10.72 11.97
N ASN A 53 -5.42 -10.53 12.00
CA ASN A 53 -4.53 -10.53 10.84
C ASN A 53 -3.34 -11.49 11.04
N LYS A 54 -2.54 -11.67 9.99
CA LYS A 54 -1.44 -12.65 9.94
C LYS A 54 -0.09 -12.12 10.45
N PHE A 55 0.01 -10.84 10.81
CA PHE A 55 1.29 -10.19 11.10
C PHE A 55 1.71 -10.46 12.54
N LYS A 56 2.99 -10.77 12.76
CA LYS A 56 3.53 -11.12 14.09
C LYS A 56 4.10 -9.91 14.85
N TYR A 57 3.97 -8.72 14.28
CA TYR A 57 4.44 -7.45 14.83
C TYR A 57 3.32 -6.42 14.73
N ALA A 58 3.35 -5.41 15.59
CA ALA A 58 2.52 -4.22 15.46
C ALA A 58 3.10 -3.35 14.33
N TRP A 59 2.25 -2.87 13.42
CA TRP A 59 2.73 -2.04 12.31
C TRP A 59 3.20 -0.67 12.77
N LYS A 60 2.65 -0.16 13.88
CA LYS A 60 3.09 1.08 14.51
C LYS A 60 4.59 1.11 14.82
N ASP A 61 5.18 -0.04 15.14
CA ASP A 61 6.59 -0.15 15.55
C ASP A 61 7.55 -0.34 14.37
N MET A 62 7.04 -0.45 13.14
CA MET A 62 7.86 -0.68 11.96
C MET A 62 8.59 0.59 11.50
N PRO A 63 9.83 0.48 10.99
CA PRO A 63 10.53 1.64 10.45
C PRO A 63 9.79 2.29 9.28
N HIS A 64 9.60 3.62 9.32
CA HIS A 64 8.96 4.38 8.24
C HIS A 64 9.91 4.73 7.07
N LYS A 65 11.14 4.21 7.09
CA LYS A 65 12.14 4.41 6.05
C LYS A 65 12.76 3.08 5.68
N GLY A 66 12.93 2.85 4.39
CA GLY A 66 13.47 1.62 3.85
C GLY A 66 13.62 1.66 2.33
N HIS A 67 13.85 0.50 1.74
CA HIS A 67 13.93 0.36 0.29
C HIS A 67 12.53 0.20 -0.32
N ILE A 68 12.39 0.64 -1.57
CA ILE A 68 11.18 0.41 -2.37
C ILE A 68 11.45 -0.78 -3.28
N GLY A 69 10.57 -1.77 -3.23
CA GLY A 69 10.62 -2.97 -4.06
C GLY A 69 9.40 -3.10 -4.97
N LEU A 70 9.61 -3.63 -6.17
CA LEU A 70 8.56 -4.03 -7.09
C LEU A 70 8.55 -5.55 -7.14
N GLN A 71 7.38 -6.16 -7.01
CA GLN A 71 7.25 -7.61 -6.90
C GLN A 71 6.47 -8.20 -8.07
N ASP A 72 6.88 -9.41 -8.47
CA ASP A 72 6.15 -10.35 -9.31
C ASP A 72 6.18 -11.73 -8.62
N HIS A 73 5.15 -12.54 -8.82
CA HIS A 73 4.99 -13.90 -8.28
C HIS A 73 4.83 -14.94 -9.40
N GLY A 74 5.62 -14.81 -10.47
CA GLY A 74 5.65 -15.76 -11.59
C GLY A 74 4.66 -15.46 -12.71
N GLY A 75 4.05 -14.26 -12.69
CA GLY A 75 3.23 -13.76 -13.80
C GLY A 75 4.07 -13.04 -14.84
N LYS A 76 3.41 -12.24 -15.70
CA LYS A 76 4.07 -11.21 -16.49
C LYS A 76 3.48 -9.86 -16.10
N ILE A 77 4.33 -9.00 -15.56
CA ILE A 77 3.98 -7.62 -15.21
C ILE A 77 5.00 -6.66 -15.82
N TRP A 78 4.52 -5.48 -16.20
CA TRP A 78 5.36 -4.42 -16.73
C TRP A 78 5.09 -3.14 -15.95
N PHE A 79 6.16 -2.43 -15.62
CA PHE A 79 6.10 -1.13 -14.97
C PHE A 79 6.72 -0.07 -15.89
N ARG A 80 6.17 1.15 -15.84
CA ARG A 80 6.75 2.32 -16.52
C ARG A 80 6.47 3.57 -15.71
N HIS A 81 7.24 4.64 -15.96
CA HIS A 81 7.07 5.95 -15.33
C HIS A 81 7.11 5.92 -13.79
N ILE A 82 7.97 5.07 -13.24
CA ILE A 82 8.21 5.02 -11.79
C ILE A 82 9.00 6.25 -11.40
N LYS A 83 8.39 7.12 -10.60
CA LYS A 83 8.96 8.39 -10.15
C LYS A 83 8.78 8.49 -8.65
N LEU A 84 9.71 9.18 -8.00
CA LEU A 84 9.67 9.46 -6.57
C LEU A 84 9.88 10.95 -6.34
N LYS A 85 9.05 11.52 -5.46
CA LYS A 85 9.17 12.90 -5.00
C LYS A 85 9.22 12.88 -3.46
N PRO A 86 10.30 13.36 -2.83
CA PRO A 86 10.32 13.58 -1.39
C PRO A 86 9.20 14.53 -0.96
N LEU A 87 8.61 14.28 0.21
CA LEU A 87 7.58 15.11 0.83
C LEU A 87 8.18 16.08 1.85
#